data_AF-A0A4U7BDE4-F1
#
_entry.id   AF-A0A4U7BDE4-F1
#
_cell.length_a   1.000
_cell.length_b   1.000
_cell.length_c   1.000
_cell.angle_alpha   90.00
_cell.angle_beta   90.00
_cell.angle_gamma   90.00
#
_symmetry.space_group_name_H-M   'P 1'
#
loop_
_entity.id
_entity.type
_entity.pdbx_description
1 polymer ?
#
loop_
_entity_poly.entity_id
_entity_poly.type
_entity_poly.pdbx_seq_one_letter_code
_entity_poly.pdbx_strand_id
1 'polypeptide(L)'
;MAANSSFDFWQSKIGTPLAILLLKAGYNLETQYAHMQFFLNCTVPALGPACSPSGNILPWQSFMTDDHTPVELSWEWGHTGEDPSIRYALEPIGFSAHGCLGSSNLQASRDLIKQLQRTVPNLDLRCYNHYAERLLADNHIPDSQQTALRGESPAETSSSFFIAYDLRRKGPMTVKAYFLPSIRANQCKVSNFDLIVQAIRSLPETRAGAFQALELLTEFTQKDTLGSALECDILSIDCVPEESARLKIYLRSRCTSFDSVKSIMTLGGRIQSPENERAFRDLLELWQALFFPGKPKAINTGEELQPCAHRTAGILYYFDFSKTNPKPVPKVYLPVRHYGKSDYLVATALCTYMERRAKQQEAHQYLSALEEIL
;
A
#
# COMPACT_ATOMS: atom_id res chain seq x y z
N MET A 1 31.50 -8.42 2.87
CA MET A 1 31.09 -9.11 4.11
C MET A 1 29.72 -8.63 4.59
N ALA A 2 29.51 -7.34 4.92
CA ALA A 2 28.22 -6.83 5.39
C ALA A 2 27.05 -6.93 4.38
N ALA A 3 27.32 -6.75 3.07
CA ALA A 3 26.32 -6.93 2.02
C ALA A 3 25.88 -8.39 1.90
N ASN A 4 26.82 -9.35 1.96
CA ASN A 4 26.50 -10.78 1.91
C ASN A 4 25.71 -11.22 3.14
N SER A 5 26.09 -10.76 4.35
CA SER A 5 25.31 -11.07 5.55
C SER A 5 23.90 -10.46 5.52
N SER A 6 23.74 -9.29 4.89
CA SER A 6 22.42 -8.67 4.73
C SER A 6 21.56 -9.42 3.71
N PHE A 7 22.18 -9.88 2.62
CA PHE A 7 21.53 -10.73 1.63
C PHE A 7 21.00 -12.02 2.25
N ASP A 8 21.85 -12.74 2.99
CA ASP A 8 21.48 -14.01 3.65
C ASP A 8 20.35 -13.80 4.66
N PHE A 9 20.38 -12.71 5.41
CA PHE A 9 19.32 -12.34 6.36
C PHE A 9 17.97 -12.14 5.65
N TRP A 10 17.92 -11.28 4.63
CA TRP A 10 16.67 -10.97 3.94
C TRP A 10 16.13 -12.16 3.13
N GLN A 11 17.01 -12.92 2.49
CA GLN A 11 16.66 -14.18 1.85
C GLN A 11 15.99 -15.13 2.86
N SER A 12 16.57 -15.30 4.05
CA SER A 12 16.01 -16.18 5.07
C SER A 12 14.67 -15.66 5.60
N LYS A 13 14.60 -14.37 5.96
CA LYS A 13 13.45 -13.78 6.66
C LYS A 13 12.24 -13.54 5.78
N ILE A 14 12.43 -13.24 4.49
CA ILE A 14 11.34 -12.89 3.57
C ILE A 14 11.22 -13.91 2.44
N GLY A 15 12.33 -14.49 1.98
CA GLY A 15 12.31 -15.51 0.93
C GLY A 15 11.59 -16.79 1.35
N THR A 16 11.77 -17.24 2.60
CA THR A 16 11.08 -18.44 3.10
C THR A 16 9.56 -18.23 3.16
N PRO A 17 9.02 -17.16 3.80
CA PRO A 17 7.58 -16.87 3.73
C PRO A 17 7.05 -16.69 2.31
N LEU A 18 7.80 -16.02 1.42
CA LEU A 18 7.39 -15.85 0.02
C LEU A 18 7.23 -17.20 -0.71
N ALA A 19 8.18 -18.12 -0.53
CA ALA A 19 8.09 -19.45 -1.12
C ALA A 19 6.87 -20.25 -0.62
N ILE A 20 6.60 -20.18 0.68
CA ILE A 20 5.41 -20.79 1.30
C ILE A 20 4.13 -20.20 0.68
N LEU A 21 4.03 -18.86 0.61
CA LEU A 21 2.85 -18.20 0.04
C LEU A 21 2.63 -18.58 -1.43
N LEU A 22 3.68 -18.61 -2.25
CA LEU A 22 3.58 -19.02 -3.66
C LEU A 22 3.11 -20.48 -3.78
N LEU A 23 3.64 -21.38 -2.95
CA LEU A 23 3.20 -22.78 -2.92
C LEU A 23 1.72 -22.91 -2.53
N LYS A 24 1.31 -22.29 -1.42
CA LYS A 24 -0.05 -22.39 -0.86
C LYS A 24 -1.10 -21.68 -1.74
N ALA A 25 -0.69 -20.67 -2.51
CA ALA A 25 -1.51 -20.03 -3.54
C ALA A 25 -1.63 -20.86 -4.85
N GLY A 26 -0.95 -21.99 -4.95
CA GLY A 26 -1.08 -22.94 -6.05
C GLY A 26 -0.31 -22.54 -7.31
N TYR A 27 0.80 -21.83 -7.16
CA TYR A 27 1.71 -21.56 -8.27
C TYR A 27 2.39 -22.87 -8.69
N ASN A 28 2.61 -23.04 -9.99
CA ASN A 28 3.37 -24.21 -10.46
C ASN A 28 4.88 -24.03 -10.17
N LEU A 29 5.65 -25.11 -10.22
CA LEU A 29 7.08 -25.07 -9.85
C LEU A 29 7.89 -24.07 -10.69
N GLU A 30 7.58 -23.95 -11.98
CA GLU A 30 8.26 -23.01 -12.89
C GLU A 30 8.04 -21.55 -12.48
N THR A 31 6.80 -21.16 -12.21
CA THR A 31 6.45 -19.80 -11.77
C THR A 31 6.96 -19.50 -10.36
N GLN A 32 6.93 -20.48 -9.44
CA GLN A 32 7.57 -20.36 -8.14
C GLN A 32 9.07 -20.05 -8.30
N TYR A 33 9.78 -20.81 -9.14
CA TYR A 33 11.21 -20.62 -9.37
C TYR A 33 11.51 -19.26 -9.99
N ALA A 34 10.76 -18.86 -11.01
CA ALA A 34 10.92 -17.56 -11.67
C ALA A 34 10.72 -16.39 -10.70
N HIS A 35 9.66 -16.43 -9.87
CA HIS A 35 9.39 -15.38 -8.89
C HIS A 35 10.43 -15.34 -7.77
N MET A 36 10.90 -16.50 -7.29
CA MET A 36 11.97 -16.57 -6.29
C MET A 36 13.30 -16.07 -6.84
N GLN A 37 13.66 -16.41 -8.09
CA GLN A 37 14.85 -15.86 -8.74
C GLN A 37 14.76 -14.34 -8.90
N PHE A 38 13.60 -13.82 -9.32
CA PHE A 38 13.38 -12.38 -9.40
C PHE A 38 13.54 -11.71 -8.02
N PHE A 39 12.96 -12.29 -6.98
CA PHE A 39 13.08 -11.80 -5.60
C PHE A 39 14.54 -11.76 -5.14
N LEU A 40 15.31 -12.85 -5.32
CA LEU A 40 16.71 -12.91 -4.92
C LEU A 40 17.59 -11.93 -5.71
N ASN A 41 17.34 -11.76 -7.00
CA ASN A 41 18.20 -10.95 -7.86
C ASN A 41 17.88 -9.45 -7.84
N CYS A 42 16.60 -9.09 -7.68
CA CYS A 42 16.14 -7.69 -7.78
C CYS A 42 15.67 -7.11 -6.46
N THR A 43 15.04 -7.91 -5.60
CA THR A 43 14.43 -7.40 -4.37
C THR A 43 15.41 -7.42 -3.22
N VAL A 44 16.04 -8.56 -2.93
CA VAL A 44 16.96 -8.70 -1.78
C VAL A 44 18.07 -7.64 -1.78
N PRO A 45 18.76 -7.34 -2.90
CA PRO A 45 19.80 -6.30 -2.92
C PRO A 45 19.27 -4.89 -2.62
N ALA A 46 17.98 -4.65 -2.85
CA ALA A 46 17.32 -3.37 -2.63
C ALA A 46 16.74 -3.21 -1.23
N LEU A 47 16.75 -4.25 -0.37
CA LEU A 47 16.26 -4.15 1.02
C LEU A 47 17.28 -3.51 1.97
N GLY A 48 18.50 -3.24 1.49
CA GLY A 48 19.54 -2.56 2.24
C GLY A 48 20.10 -3.39 3.40
N PRO A 49 20.68 -2.74 4.42
CA PRO A 49 21.31 -3.40 5.55
C PRO A 49 20.32 -4.29 6.33
N ALA A 50 20.80 -5.45 6.79
CA ALA A 50 20.00 -6.29 7.69
C ALA A 50 19.65 -5.58 9.01
N CYS A 51 18.50 -5.93 9.57
CA CYS A 51 18.13 -5.54 10.92
C CYS A 51 19.14 -6.13 11.92
N SER A 52 19.81 -5.32 12.72
CA SER A 52 20.69 -5.85 13.78
C SER A 52 19.83 -6.53 14.86
N PRO A 53 20.19 -7.74 15.33
CA PRO A 53 19.48 -8.41 16.43
C PRO A 53 19.48 -7.63 17.76
N SER A 54 20.38 -6.65 17.90
CA SER A 54 20.72 -6.00 19.16
C SER A 54 20.01 -4.66 19.36
N GLY A 55 18.67 -4.62 19.38
CA GLY A 55 17.88 -3.50 19.92
C GLY A 55 18.16 -2.09 19.35
N ASN A 56 18.89 -2.00 18.23
CA ASN A 56 19.26 -0.74 17.61
C ASN A 56 18.18 -0.33 16.62
N ILE A 57 17.83 0.95 16.63
CA ILE A 57 16.97 1.58 15.64
C ILE A 57 17.55 1.30 14.25
N LEU A 58 16.69 0.85 13.32
CA LEU A 58 17.10 0.66 11.93
C LEU A 58 17.70 1.96 11.39
N PRO A 59 18.81 1.90 10.61
CA PRO A 59 19.43 3.10 10.06
C PRO A 59 18.45 3.96 9.25
N TRP A 60 17.47 3.31 8.62
CA TRP A 60 16.34 3.93 7.95
C TRP A 60 15.04 3.40 8.54
N GLN A 61 14.16 4.30 8.97
CA GLN A 61 12.84 3.95 9.46
C GLN A 61 11.83 4.02 8.30
N SER A 62 11.61 2.87 7.63
CA SER A 62 10.64 2.79 6.56
C SER A 62 9.22 3.05 7.08
N PHE A 63 8.40 3.75 6.29
CA PHE A 63 6.96 3.90 6.55
C PHE A 63 6.13 2.72 6.06
N MET A 64 6.74 1.78 5.32
CA MET A 64 6.03 0.62 4.78
C MET A 64 5.35 -0.21 5.87
N THR A 65 6.06 -0.45 6.97
CA THR A 65 5.57 -1.27 8.08
C THR A 65 5.72 -0.53 9.41
N ASP A 66 4.94 -0.94 10.41
CA ASP A 66 4.96 -0.29 11.73
C ASP A 66 6.20 -0.67 12.55
N ASP A 67 6.89 -1.76 12.20
CA ASP A 67 8.20 -2.14 12.74
C ASP A 67 9.37 -1.55 11.94
N HIS A 68 9.07 -0.65 11.00
CA HIS A 68 10.02 0.07 10.15
C HIS A 68 10.85 -0.79 9.19
N THR A 69 10.48 -2.05 9.00
CA THR A 69 11.07 -2.90 7.97
C THR A 69 10.64 -2.42 6.55
N PRO A 70 11.48 -2.66 5.53
CA PRO A 70 11.26 -2.09 4.20
C PRO A 70 10.45 -2.99 3.28
N VAL A 71 9.76 -4.02 3.77
CA VAL A 71 9.09 -5.01 2.90
C VAL A 71 7.88 -5.62 3.56
N GLU A 72 6.82 -5.78 2.77
CA GLU A 72 5.61 -6.49 3.17
C GLU A 72 5.16 -7.48 2.09
N LEU A 73 4.66 -8.64 2.53
CA LEU A 73 4.02 -9.65 1.67
C LEU A 73 2.50 -9.52 1.80
N SER A 74 1.77 -9.77 0.72
CA SER A 74 0.31 -9.82 0.74
C SER A 74 -0.24 -10.88 -0.18
N TRP A 75 -1.43 -11.38 0.16
CA TRP A 75 -2.14 -12.41 -0.58
C TRP A 75 -3.52 -11.88 -0.97
N GLU A 76 -3.78 -11.79 -2.27
CA GLU A 76 -5.08 -11.44 -2.82
C GLU A 76 -5.82 -12.71 -3.26
N TRP A 77 -7.04 -12.92 -2.78
CA TRP A 77 -7.86 -14.08 -3.16
C TRP A 77 -8.87 -13.80 -4.28
N GLY A 78 -8.97 -12.55 -4.75
CA GLY A 78 -9.88 -12.15 -5.83
C GLY A 78 -11.36 -12.49 -5.56
N HIS A 79 -12.14 -12.51 -6.63
CA HIS A 79 -13.52 -13.00 -6.62
C HIS A 79 -13.58 -14.54 -6.63
N THR A 80 -14.77 -15.10 -6.43
CA THR A 80 -14.97 -16.55 -6.58
C THR A 80 -14.69 -16.95 -8.03
N GLY A 81 -13.79 -17.93 -8.22
CA GLY A 81 -13.35 -18.40 -9.54
C GLY A 81 -12.11 -17.70 -10.10
N GLU A 82 -11.58 -16.68 -9.42
CA GLU A 82 -10.29 -16.08 -9.77
C GLU A 82 -9.13 -16.79 -9.06
N ASP A 83 -7.98 -16.82 -9.73
CA ASP A 83 -6.75 -17.37 -9.18
C ASP A 83 -6.19 -16.40 -8.13
N PRO A 84 -5.86 -16.85 -6.90
CA PRO A 84 -5.19 -16.01 -5.93
C PRO A 84 -3.84 -15.50 -6.45
N SER A 85 -3.47 -14.28 -6.05
CA SER A 85 -2.21 -13.64 -6.43
C SER A 85 -1.40 -13.25 -5.19
N ILE A 86 -0.13 -13.63 -5.17
CA ILE A 86 0.85 -13.15 -4.19
C ILE A 86 1.44 -11.83 -4.65
N ARG A 87 1.61 -10.90 -3.73
CA ARG A 87 2.24 -9.61 -3.99
C ARG A 87 3.22 -9.30 -2.88
N TYR A 88 4.18 -8.45 -3.20
CA TYR A 88 4.97 -7.82 -2.16
C TYR A 88 5.34 -6.40 -2.57
N ALA A 89 5.48 -5.53 -1.57
CA ALA A 89 5.96 -4.18 -1.74
C ALA A 89 7.28 -4.02 -0.98
N LEU A 90 8.14 -3.11 -1.44
CA LEU A 90 9.33 -2.68 -0.72
C LEU A 90 9.58 -1.18 -0.81
N GLU A 91 10.21 -0.63 0.22
CA GLU A 91 10.98 0.61 0.15
C GLU A 91 12.43 0.25 -0.22
N PRO A 92 12.96 0.67 -1.38
CA PRO A 92 14.34 0.37 -1.74
C PRO A 92 15.30 1.15 -0.86
N ILE A 93 16.14 0.50 -0.05
CA ILE A 93 17.10 1.11 0.89
C ILE A 93 18.55 0.95 0.40
N GLY A 94 19.29 2.06 0.35
CA GLY A 94 20.71 2.06 0.04
C GLY A 94 21.59 1.68 1.25
N PHE A 95 22.71 0.98 1.01
CA PHE A 95 23.68 0.65 2.08
C PHE A 95 24.35 1.88 2.71
N SER A 96 24.39 3.01 2.02
CA SER A 96 24.92 4.28 2.53
C SER A 96 23.88 5.13 3.26
N ALA A 97 22.64 4.65 3.44
CA ALA A 97 21.60 5.38 4.18
C ALA A 97 21.93 5.55 5.69
N HIS A 98 23.06 5.01 6.15
CA HIS A 98 23.57 5.22 7.50
C HIS A 98 23.97 6.69 7.72
N GLY A 99 23.20 7.41 8.52
CA GLY A 99 23.66 8.64 9.19
C GLY A 99 23.47 9.96 8.45
N CYS A 100 22.96 9.98 7.21
CA CYS A 100 22.48 11.23 6.60
C CYS A 100 20.97 11.36 6.80
N LEU A 101 20.58 11.93 7.93
CA LEU A 101 19.20 12.34 8.27
C LEU A 101 18.55 13.28 7.23
N GLY A 102 19.26 13.67 6.17
CA GLY A 102 18.79 14.59 5.13
C GLY A 102 18.83 14.07 3.69
N SER A 103 19.56 12.99 3.35
CA SER A 103 19.56 12.54 1.95
C SER A 103 18.44 11.52 1.73
N SER A 104 17.35 11.94 1.06
CA SER A 104 16.26 11.03 0.70
C SER A 104 16.79 9.73 0.07
N ASN A 105 16.16 8.59 0.42
CA ASN A 105 16.50 7.24 -0.07
C ASN A 105 16.18 7.03 -1.58
N LEU A 106 16.07 8.14 -2.33
CA LEU A 106 15.74 8.21 -3.74
C LEU A 106 16.81 7.58 -4.63
N GLN A 107 18.08 7.61 -4.24
CA GLN A 107 19.13 7.02 -5.07
C GLN A 107 18.96 5.50 -5.19
N ALA A 108 18.69 4.81 -4.07
CA ALA A 108 18.39 3.37 -4.08
C ALA A 108 17.14 3.07 -4.91
N SER A 109 16.10 3.91 -4.81
CA SER A 109 14.90 3.82 -5.63
C SER A 109 15.22 3.94 -7.13
N ARG A 110 16.04 4.92 -7.54
CA ARG A 110 16.46 5.12 -8.93
C ARG A 110 17.27 3.94 -9.47
N ASP A 111 18.16 3.39 -8.64
CA ASP A 111 18.99 2.25 -9.05
C ASP A 111 18.17 0.98 -9.22
N LEU A 112 17.19 0.73 -8.34
CA LEU A 112 16.23 -0.35 -8.54
C LEU A 112 15.40 -0.17 -9.81
N ILE A 113 14.89 1.04 -10.09
CA ILE A 113 14.14 1.31 -11.33
C ILE A 113 14.99 1.00 -12.57
N LYS A 114 16.27 1.41 -12.61
CA LYS A 114 17.20 1.05 -13.70
C LYS A 114 17.41 -0.46 -13.83
N GLN A 115 17.47 -1.17 -12.72
CA GLN A 115 17.57 -2.63 -12.73
C GLN A 115 16.29 -3.26 -13.31
N LEU A 116 15.12 -2.78 -12.91
CA LEU A 116 13.84 -3.30 -13.39
C LEU A 116 13.62 -3.06 -14.89
N GLN A 117 14.09 -1.94 -15.44
CA GLN A 117 14.06 -1.71 -16.90
C GLN A 117 14.82 -2.77 -17.70
N ARG A 118 15.83 -3.42 -17.10
CA ARG A 118 16.62 -4.48 -17.74
C ARG A 118 16.02 -5.86 -17.53
N THR A 119 15.32 -6.06 -16.41
CA THR A 119 14.88 -7.40 -15.98
C THR A 119 13.40 -7.67 -16.25
N VAL A 120 12.54 -6.65 -16.20
CA VAL A 120 11.08 -6.80 -16.35
C VAL A 120 10.67 -6.53 -17.80
N PRO A 121 10.18 -7.54 -18.53
CA PRO A 121 9.70 -7.34 -19.90
C PRO A 121 8.52 -6.37 -19.93
N ASN A 122 8.49 -5.50 -20.93
CA ASN A 122 7.38 -4.55 -21.17
C ASN A 122 7.09 -3.59 -20.00
N LEU A 123 8.07 -3.33 -19.14
CA LEU A 123 7.97 -2.30 -18.11
C LEU A 123 7.83 -0.92 -18.78
N ASP A 124 6.69 -0.25 -18.57
CA ASP A 124 6.47 1.10 -19.05
C ASP A 124 6.62 2.09 -17.88
N LEU A 125 7.56 3.02 -18.02
CA LEU A 125 7.88 4.03 -17.03
C LEU A 125 7.45 5.44 -17.42
N ARG A 126 6.65 5.61 -18.48
CA ARG A 126 6.16 6.96 -18.88
C ARG A 126 5.36 7.62 -17.76
N CYS A 127 4.36 6.92 -17.23
CA CYS A 127 3.60 7.40 -16.07
C CYS A 127 4.50 7.61 -14.86
N TYR A 128 5.40 6.66 -14.58
CA TYR A 128 6.36 6.77 -13.47
C TYR A 128 7.19 8.05 -13.56
N ASN A 129 7.81 8.33 -14.71
CA ASN A 129 8.66 9.49 -14.90
C ASN A 129 7.89 10.81 -14.69
N HIS A 130 6.66 10.90 -15.21
CA HIS A 130 5.79 12.07 -15.04
C HIS A 130 5.53 12.40 -13.57
N TYR A 131 5.14 11.39 -12.78
CA TYR A 131 4.85 11.58 -11.36
C TYR A 131 6.12 11.69 -10.51
N ALA A 132 7.19 10.99 -10.85
CA ALA A 132 8.47 11.08 -10.16
C ALA A 132 9.03 12.51 -10.19
N GLU A 133 8.98 13.16 -11.35
CA GLU A 133 9.41 14.56 -11.54
C GLU A 133 8.63 15.54 -10.65
N ARG A 134 7.35 15.26 -10.38
CA ARG A 134 6.43 16.19 -9.70
C ARG A 134 6.30 15.92 -8.20
N LEU A 135 6.38 14.65 -7.80
CA LEU A 135 6.05 14.19 -6.45
C LEU A 135 7.27 13.81 -5.62
N LEU A 136 8.41 13.50 -6.24
CA LEU A 136 9.65 13.25 -5.50
C LEU A 136 10.39 14.56 -5.25
N ALA A 137 11.13 14.59 -4.15
CA ALA A 137 11.89 15.78 -3.75
C ALA A 137 12.97 16.12 -4.80
N ASP A 138 13.25 17.41 -4.93
CA ASP A 138 14.38 17.89 -5.71
C ASP A 138 15.67 17.69 -4.90
N ASN A 139 16.64 16.98 -5.48
CA ASN A 139 17.95 16.71 -4.88
C ASN A 139 18.85 17.96 -4.81
N HIS A 140 18.43 19.10 -5.38
CA HIS A 140 19.20 20.34 -5.36
C HIS A 140 19.06 21.16 -4.07
N ILE A 141 18.16 20.80 -3.15
CA ILE A 141 18.01 21.48 -1.86
C ILE A 141 18.97 20.82 -0.84
N PRO A 142 19.88 21.58 -0.21
CA PRO A 142 20.80 21.02 0.78
C PRO A 142 20.06 20.38 1.97
N ASP A 143 20.57 19.25 2.45
CA ASP A 143 20.05 18.49 3.61
C ASP A 143 19.75 19.38 4.84
N SER A 144 20.56 20.41 5.07
CA SER A 144 20.37 21.38 6.17
C SER A 144 19.07 22.17 6.07
N GLN A 145 18.59 22.46 4.86
CA GLN A 145 17.30 23.11 4.63
C GLN A 145 16.16 22.09 4.69
N GLN A 146 16.40 20.84 4.31
CA GLN A 146 15.38 19.78 4.38
C GLN A 146 15.06 19.39 5.84
N THR A 147 16.06 19.36 6.73
CA THR A 147 15.87 19.15 8.17
C THR A 147 15.13 20.32 8.84
N ALA A 148 15.38 21.56 8.40
CA ALA A 148 14.67 22.74 8.90
C ALA A 148 13.20 22.80 8.44
N LEU A 149 12.88 22.22 7.27
CA LEU A 149 11.53 22.15 6.71
C LEU A 149 10.67 21.02 7.30
N ARG A 150 11.27 20.01 7.94
CA ARG A 150 10.54 18.91 8.59
C ARG A 150 9.74 19.33 9.83
N GLY A 151 9.99 20.54 10.36
CA GLY A 151 9.43 20.97 11.63
C GLY A 151 9.77 20.02 12.78
N GLU A 152 9.39 20.38 14.00
CA GLU A 152 9.62 19.54 15.18
C GLU A 152 8.55 18.43 15.33
N SER A 153 7.76 18.15 14.29
CA SER A 153 6.65 17.20 14.37
C SER A 153 7.13 15.75 14.11
N PRO A 154 7.05 14.83 15.09
CA PRO A 154 7.45 13.43 14.93
C PRO A 154 6.61 12.62 13.93
N ALA A 155 5.62 13.24 13.28
CA ALA A 155 4.62 12.59 12.44
C ALA A 155 5.00 12.50 10.94
N GLU A 156 6.10 13.11 10.49
CA GLU A 156 6.46 13.12 9.07
C GLU A 156 7.39 11.95 8.69
N THR A 157 7.04 11.21 7.63
CA THR A 157 7.88 10.10 7.11
C THR A 157 9.03 10.63 6.29
N SER A 158 10.19 9.97 6.41
CA SER A 158 11.32 10.13 5.48
C SER A 158 11.14 9.36 4.18
N SER A 159 10.24 8.37 4.13
CA SER A 159 9.93 7.60 2.94
C SER A 159 9.28 8.47 1.87
N SER A 160 9.76 8.31 0.64
CA SER A 160 9.27 9.07 -0.51
C SER A 160 8.79 8.17 -1.64
N PHE A 161 9.21 6.90 -1.65
CA PHE A 161 8.94 5.99 -2.74
C PHE A 161 8.89 4.54 -2.29
N PHE A 162 7.83 3.82 -2.67
CA PHE A 162 7.78 2.36 -2.62
C PHE A 162 7.56 1.79 -4.02
N ILE A 163 7.85 0.51 -4.16
CA ILE A 163 7.51 -0.26 -5.34
C ILE A 163 6.85 -1.58 -4.93
N ALA A 164 5.90 -2.06 -5.71
CA ALA A 164 5.30 -3.36 -5.49
C ALA A 164 5.26 -4.21 -6.75
N TYR A 165 5.21 -5.51 -6.52
CA TYR A 165 5.14 -6.52 -7.55
C TYR A 165 3.89 -7.37 -7.36
N ASP A 166 3.08 -7.44 -8.41
CA ASP A 166 1.95 -8.35 -8.49
C ASP A 166 2.40 -9.62 -9.21
N LEU A 167 2.71 -10.67 -8.45
CA LEU A 167 3.27 -11.91 -8.96
C LEU A 167 2.14 -12.76 -9.53
N ARG A 168 1.53 -12.38 -10.66
CA ARG A 168 0.35 -13.11 -11.14
C ARG A 168 0.63 -14.60 -11.35
N ARG A 169 -0.29 -15.47 -10.90
CA ARG A 169 -0.19 -16.92 -11.10
C ARG A 169 -0.13 -17.31 -12.58
N LYS A 170 -0.78 -16.51 -13.43
CA LYS A 170 -0.77 -16.63 -14.89
C LYS A 170 -0.46 -15.28 -15.51
N GLY A 171 0.39 -15.31 -16.55
CA GLY A 171 0.80 -14.11 -17.26
C GLY A 171 1.93 -13.34 -16.56
N PRO A 172 2.31 -12.17 -17.11
CA PRO A 172 3.45 -11.42 -16.61
C PRO A 172 3.17 -10.77 -15.25
N MET A 173 4.23 -10.67 -14.44
CA MET A 173 4.23 -9.85 -13.23
C MET A 173 3.97 -8.38 -13.58
N THR A 174 3.23 -7.67 -12.72
CA THR A 174 3.01 -6.22 -12.87
C THR A 174 3.79 -5.45 -11.82
N VAL A 175 4.44 -4.35 -12.22
CA VAL A 175 5.14 -3.42 -11.32
C VAL A 175 4.23 -2.24 -11.00
N LYS A 176 4.21 -1.81 -9.74
CA LYS A 176 3.47 -0.63 -9.28
C LYS A 176 4.40 0.30 -8.52
N ALA A 177 4.30 1.59 -8.78
CA ALA A 177 5.07 2.63 -8.10
C ALA A 177 4.17 3.37 -7.12
N TYR A 178 4.69 3.68 -5.93
CA TYR A 178 3.98 4.39 -4.86
C TYR A 178 4.81 5.63 -4.49
N PHE A 179 4.21 6.80 -4.59
CA PHE A 179 4.83 8.08 -4.26
C PHE A 179 4.28 8.58 -2.94
N LEU A 180 5.16 8.93 -2.01
CA LEU A 180 4.84 9.56 -0.73
C LEU A 180 5.30 11.01 -0.80
N PRO A 181 4.41 11.95 -1.16
CA PRO A 181 4.83 13.27 -1.60
C PRO A 181 5.21 14.23 -0.45
N SER A 182 5.15 13.81 0.82
CA SER A 182 5.33 14.68 1.99
C SER A 182 6.52 15.62 1.90
N ILE A 183 7.70 15.11 1.52
CA ILE A 183 8.90 15.95 1.41
C ILE A 183 8.72 17.03 0.34
N ARG A 184 8.19 16.66 -0.84
CA ARG A 184 7.98 17.59 -1.95
C ARG A 184 6.83 18.56 -1.68
N ALA A 185 5.76 18.10 -1.05
CA ALA A 185 4.62 18.91 -0.63
C ALA A 185 5.05 20.00 0.35
N ASN A 186 5.90 19.65 1.33
CA ASN A 186 6.49 20.60 2.27
C ASN A 186 7.41 21.62 1.57
N GLN A 187 8.24 21.19 0.61
CA GLN A 187 9.05 22.10 -0.22
C GLN A 187 8.18 23.09 -1.01
N CYS A 188 7.04 22.61 -1.53
CA CYS A 188 6.09 23.42 -2.30
C CYS A 188 5.07 24.19 -1.44
N LYS A 189 5.05 23.98 -0.12
CA LYS A 189 4.09 24.55 0.83
C LYS A 189 2.62 24.29 0.46
N VAL A 190 2.34 23.07 0.00
CA VAL A 190 0.99 22.60 -0.34
C VAL A 190 0.71 21.29 0.40
N SER A 191 -0.55 20.87 0.49
CA SER A 191 -0.87 19.56 1.05
C SER A 191 -0.43 18.43 0.09
N ASN A 192 -0.24 17.22 0.63
CA ASN A 192 0.01 16.02 -0.18
C ASN A 192 -1.08 15.82 -1.25
N PHE A 193 -2.34 16.00 -0.86
CA PHE A 193 -3.47 15.84 -1.76
C PHE A 193 -3.44 16.88 -2.89
N ASP A 194 -3.22 18.15 -2.56
CA ASP A 194 -3.14 19.21 -3.57
C ASP A 194 -1.99 18.99 -4.55
N LEU A 195 -0.82 18.55 -4.07
CA LEU A 195 0.31 18.26 -4.93
C LEU A 195 0.01 17.09 -5.89
N ILE A 196 -0.63 16.04 -5.41
CA ILE A 196 -1.08 14.92 -6.24
C ILE A 196 -2.11 15.39 -7.29
N VAL A 197 -3.11 16.15 -6.87
CA VAL A 197 -4.14 16.71 -7.77
C VAL A 197 -3.50 17.59 -8.85
N GLN A 198 -2.56 18.46 -8.48
CA GLN A 198 -1.79 19.27 -9.44
C GLN A 198 -1.00 18.41 -10.41
N ALA A 199 -0.35 17.34 -9.94
CA ALA A 199 0.41 16.44 -10.79
C ALA A 199 -0.48 15.71 -11.81
N ILE A 200 -1.66 15.25 -11.39
CA ILE A 200 -2.64 14.62 -12.30
C ILE A 200 -3.17 15.66 -13.30
N ARG A 201 -3.59 16.85 -12.83
CA ARG A 201 -4.14 17.92 -13.70
C ARG A 201 -3.13 18.50 -14.69
N SER A 202 -1.83 18.28 -14.47
CA SER A 202 -0.79 18.68 -15.43
C SER A 202 -0.76 17.82 -16.70
N LEU A 203 -1.43 16.67 -16.71
CA LEU A 203 -1.59 15.83 -17.90
C LEU A 203 -2.51 16.52 -18.93
N PRO A 204 -2.11 16.63 -20.21
CA PRO A 204 -2.91 17.26 -21.26
C PRO A 204 -4.33 16.70 -21.39
N GLU A 205 -4.50 15.40 -21.16
CA GLU A 205 -5.75 14.66 -21.22
C GLU A 205 -6.78 15.18 -20.22
N THR A 206 -6.34 15.74 -19.09
CA THR A 206 -7.23 16.35 -18.10
C THR A 206 -8.00 17.52 -18.72
N ARG A 207 -7.35 18.32 -19.59
CA ARG A 207 -8.01 19.43 -20.30
C ARG A 207 -9.05 18.93 -21.31
N ALA A 208 -8.93 17.68 -21.75
CA ALA A 208 -9.88 17.02 -22.63
C ALA A 208 -11.00 16.28 -21.86
N GLY A 209 -11.07 16.42 -20.53
CA GLY A 209 -12.12 15.82 -19.70
C GLY A 209 -11.81 14.41 -19.18
N ALA A 210 -10.55 13.97 -19.23
CA ALA A 210 -10.11 12.76 -18.54
C ALA A 210 -10.12 12.94 -17.01
N PHE A 211 -10.11 11.83 -16.27
CA PHE A 211 -10.03 11.80 -14.80
C PHE A 211 -11.20 12.48 -14.06
N GLN A 212 -12.42 12.42 -14.60
CA GLN A 212 -13.62 12.98 -13.95
C GLN A 212 -13.84 12.46 -12.52
N ALA A 213 -13.44 11.21 -12.24
CA ALA A 213 -13.50 10.63 -10.91
C ALA A 213 -12.63 11.37 -9.87
N LEU A 214 -11.56 12.07 -10.31
CA LEU A 214 -10.75 12.92 -9.44
C LEU A 214 -11.56 14.11 -8.92
N GLU A 215 -12.40 14.72 -9.78
CA GLU A 215 -13.21 15.88 -9.40
C GLU A 215 -14.25 15.53 -8.33
N LEU A 216 -14.85 14.34 -8.39
CA LEU A 216 -15.74 13.84 -7.33
C LEU A 216 -15.02 13.71 -5.99
N LEU A 217 -13.79 13.19 -6.01
CA LEU A 217 -12.98 13.06 -4.80
C LEU A 217 -12.55 14.43 -4.27
N THR A 218 -12.07 15.33 -5.14
CA THR A 218 -11.69 16.69 -4.77
C THR A 218 -12.89 17.44 -4.16
N GLU A 219 -14.07 17.33 -4.77
CA GLU A 219 -15.29 17.93 -4.23
C GLU A 219 -15.61 17.40 -2.83
N PHE A 220 -15.57 16.09 -2.62
CA PHE A 220 -15.80 15.48 -1.31
C PHE A 220 -14.80 15.98 -0.26
N THR A 221 -13.51 16.06 -0.60
CA THR A 221 -12.47 16.58 0.31
C THR A 221 -12.63 18.06 0.65
N GLN A 222 -13.32 18.84 -0.18
CA GLN A 222 -13.50 20.29 0.01
C GLN A 222 -14.83 20.65 0.69
N LYS A 223 -15.89 19.87 0.45
CA LYS A 223 -17.26 20.22 0.84
C LYS A 223 -17.83 19.42 2.00
N ASP A 224 -17.25 18.27 2.34
CA ASP A 224 -17.77 17.37 3.38
C ASP A 224 -16.85 17.31 4.59
N THR A 225 -17.41 17.36 5.81
CA THR A 225 -16.62 17.34 7.06
C THR A 225 -15.71 16.11 7.18
N LEU A 226 -16.20 14.93 6.79
CA LEU A 226 -15.39 13.70 6.78
C LEU A 226 -14.31 13.76 5.70
N GLY A 227 -14.62 14.33 4.53
CA GLY A 227 -13.68 14.46 3.42
C GLY A 227 -12.55 15.44 3.73
N SER A 228 -12.85 16.59 4.34
CA SER A 228 -11.86 17.61 4.72
C SER A 228 -10.89 17.15 5.80
N ALA A 229 -11.25 16.11 6.55
CA ALA A 229 -10.42 15.53 7.60
C ALA A 229 -9.55 14.35 7.10
N LEU A 230 -9.61 14.00 5.81
CA LEU A 230 -8.81 12.91 5.25
C LEU A 230 -7.34 13.31 5.12
N GLU A 231 -6.47 12.45 5.65
CA GLU A 231 -5.02 12.56 5.53
C GLU A 231 -4.55 11.84 4.26
N CYS A 232 -3.87 12.52 3.35
CA CYS A 232 -3.39 11.91 2.10
C CYS A 232 -1.95 11.41 2.24
N ASP A 233 -1.77 10.10 2.16
CA ASP A 233 -0.46 9.45 2.38
C ASP A 233 0.27 9.18 1.05
N ILE A 234 -0.41 8.59 0.06
CA ILE A 234 0.24 7.98 -1.12
C ILE A 234 -0.55 8.24 -2.42
N LEU A 235 0.15 8.46 -3.53
CA LEU A 235 -0.34 8.16 -4.87
C LEU A 235 0.34 6.88 -5.38
N SER A 236 -0.40 5.88 -5.84
CA SER A 236 0.18 4.76 -6.58
C SER A 236 -0.29 4.68 -8.02
N ILE A 237 0.58 4.12 -8.86
CA ILE A 237 0.36 3.94 -10.29
C ILE A 237 0.78 2.53 -10.72
N ASP A 238 0.13 2.01 -11.77
CA ASP A 238 0.60 0.83 -12.48
C ASP A 238 1.69 1.24 -13.51
N CYS A 239 2.85 0.57 -13.52
CA CYS A 239 3.94 0.81 -14.49
C CYS A 239 3.70 0.01 -15.79
N VAL A 240 2.60 0.36 -16.46
CA VAL A 240 2.07 -0.27 -17.68
C VAL A 240 1.74 0.83 -18.71
N PRO A 241 1.41 0.48 -19.97
CA PRO A 241 0.98 1.48 -20.95
C PRO A 241 -0.14 2.39 -20.42
N GLU A 242 -0.08 3.65 -20.81
CA GLU A 242 -0.86 4.74 -20.20
C GLU A 242 -2.39 4.55 -20.30
N GLU A 243 -2.85 3.85 -21.33
CA GLU A 243 -4.26 3.51 -21.55
C GLU A 243 -4.77 2.49 -20.53
N SER A 244 -3.86 1.69 -19.97
CA SER A 244 -4.15 0.67 -18.95
C SER A 244 -3.78 1.12 -17.54
N ALA A 245 -3.01 2.20 -17.41
CA ALA A 245 -2.52 2.69 -16.13
C ALA A 245 -3.68 3.22 -15.28
N ARG A 246 -3.73 2.76 -14.03
CA ARG A 246 -4.64 3.25 -13.01
C ARG A 246 -3.89 4.07 -11.99
N LEU A 247 -4.59 5.06 -11.44
CA LEU A 247 -4.13 5.89 -10.35
C LEU A 247 -4.87 5.49 -9.09
N LYS A 248 -4.19 5.46 -7.94
CA LYS A 248 -4.82 5.22 -6.64
C LYS A 248 -4.35 6.26 -5.65
N ILE A 249 -5.29 7.02 -5.11
CA ILE A 249 -5.01 8.00 -4.06
C ILE A 249 -5.40 7.38 -2.73
N TYR A 250 -4.43 7.26 -1.82
CA TYR A 250 -4.58 6.66 -0.51
C TYR A 250 -4.87 7.76 0.51
N LEU A 251 -6.03 7.62 1.16
CA LEU A 251 -6.57 8.58 2.11
C LEU A 251 -6.88 7.86 3.42
N ARG A 252 -6.47 8.45 4.53
CA ARG A 252 -6.67 7.92 5.87
C ARG A 252 -7.67 8.77 6.62
N SER A 253 -8.59 8.11 7.31
CA SER A 253 -9.51 8.75 8.24
C SER A 253 -9.20 8.33 9.66
N ARG A 254 -9.21 9.31 10.57
CA ARG A 254 -9.18 9.07 12.02
C ARG A 254 -10.56 8.69 12.58
N CYS A 255 -11.62 8.86 11.80
CA CYS A 255 -12.92 8.29 12.10
C CYS A 255 -12.91 6.79 11.73
N THR A 256 -13.39 5.98 12.66
CA THR A 256 -13.32 4.53 12.66
C THR A 256 -14.67 3.86 12.88
N SER A 257 -15.76 4.62 13.02
CA SER A 257 -17.12 4.05 12.99
C SER A 257 -17.45 3.46 11.62
N PHE A 258 -18.26 2.40 11.60
CA PHE A 258 -18.70 1.79 10.34
C PHE A 258 -19.53 2.76 9.47
N ASP A 259 -20.29 3.66 10.09
CA ASP A 259 -21.02 4.72 9.38
C ASP A 259 -20.07 5.68 8.64
N SER A 260 -18.94 6.04 9.25
CA SER A 260 -17.90 6.83 8.59
C SER A 260 -17.28 6.09 7.41
N VAL A 261 -17.04 4.77 7.53
CA VAL A 261 -16.55 3.91 6.45
C VAL A 261 -17.51 3.93 5.27
N LYS A 262 -18.80 3.73 5.50
CA LYS A 262 -19.82 3.75 4.45
C LYS A 262 -19.91 5.12 3.78
N SER A 263 -19.87 6.20 4.56
CA SER A 263 -19.91 7.57 4.03
C SER A 263 -18.71 7.88 3.15
N ILE A 264 -17.49 7.57 3.61
CA ILE A 264 -16.25 7.82 2.86
C ILE A 264 -16.19 6.96 1.59
N MET A 265 -16.48 5.66 1.68
CA MET A 265 -16.48 4.77 0.51
C MET A 265 -17.47 5.22 -0.57
N THR A 266 -18.56 5.89 -0.19
CA THR A 266 -19.54 6.44 -1.15
C THR A 266 -19.30 7.90 -1.51
N LEU A 267 -18.21 8.52 -1.02
CA LEU A 267 -17.95 9.97 -1.13
C LEU A 267 -19.17 10.81 -0.71
N GLY A 268 -19.73 10.51 0.47
CA GLY A 268 -20.93 11.18 0.97
C GLY A 268 -22.19 10.85 0.15
N GLY A 269 -22.26 9.65 -0.42
CA GLY A 269 -23.38 9.21 -1.25
C GLY A 269 -23.30 9.59 -2.74
N ARG A 270 -22.21 10.24 -3.20
CA ARG A 270 -21.97 10.58 -4.61
C ARG A 270 -21.71 9.35 -5.49
N ILE A 271 -21.18 8.27 -4.91
CA ILE A 271 -20.95 6.99 -5.60
C ILE A 271 -22.03 6.01 -5.15
N GLN A 272 -22.92 5.69 -6.09
CA GLN A 272 -23.98 4.70 -5.89
C GLN A 272 -23.91 3.64 -6.99
N SER A 273 -24.05 2.38 -6.58
CA SER A 273 -24.31 1.26 -7.47
C SER A 273 -25.35 0.32 -6.82
N PRO A 274 -26.09 -0.47 -7.63
CA PRO A 274 -27.05 -1.46 -7.12
C PRO A 274 -26.43 -2.50 -6.17
N GLU A 275 -25.14 -2.76 -6.32
CA GLU A 275 -24.39 -3.75 -5.53
C GLU A 275 -23.98 -3.22 -4.13
N ASN A 276 -24.02 -1.90 -3.92
CA ASN A 276 -23.55 -1.26 -2.68
C ASN A 276 -24.19 -1.86 -1.43
N GLU A 277 -25.50 -2.11 -1.44
CA GLU A 277 -26.18 -2.64 -0.25
C GLU A 277 -25.65 -4.02 0.15
N ARG A 278 -25.43 -4.90 -0.83
CA ARG A 278 -24.86 -6.22 -0.57
C ARG A 278 -23.41 -6.08 -0.09
N ALA A 279 -22.61 -5.28 -0.77
CA ALA A 279 -21.21 -5.04 -0.41
C ALA A 279 -21.06 -4.50 1.01
N PHE A 280 -21.89 -3.55 1.44
CA PHE A 280 -21.84 -3.03 2.81
C PHE A 280 -22.37 -4.00 3.85
N ARG A 281 -23.33 -4.87 3.52
CA ARG A 281 -23.72 -5.97 4.42
C ARG A 281 -22.57 -6.96 4.63
N ASP A 282 -21.91 -7.35 3.54
CA ASP A 282 -20.75 -8.24 3.59
C ASP A 282 -19.59 -7.62 4.37
N LEU A 283 -19.30 -6.34 4.14
CA LEU A 283 -18.28 -5.60 4.88
C LEU A 283 -18.62 -5.47 6.36
N LEU A 284 -19.89 -5.25 6.72
CA LEU A 284 -20.33 -5.18 8.12
C LEU A 284 -20.16 -6.51 8.84
N GLU A 285 -20.47 -7.63 8.19
CA GLU A 285 -20.25 -8.97 8.74
C GLU A 285 -18.77 -9.17 9.08
N LEU A 286 -17.86 -8.85 8.15
CA LEU A 286 -16.43 -8.98 8.37
C LEU A 286 -15.93 -8.01 9.46
N TRP A 287 -16.39 -6.76 9.42
CA TRP A 287 -16.05 -5.73 10.42
C TRP A 287 -16.41 -6.19 11.84
N GLN A 288 -17.63 -6.72 12.03
CA GLN A 288 -18.09 -7.26 13.31
C GLN A 288 -17.22 -8.43 13.77
N ALA A 289 -16.91 -9.36 12.87
CA ALA A 289 -16.10 -10.53 13.19
C ALA A 289 -14.67 -10.15 13.61
N LEU A 290 -14.07 -9.15 12.97
CA LEU A 290 -12.71 -8.70 13.24
C LEU A 290 -12.58 -7.87 14.53
N PHE A 291 -13.47 -6.90 14.74
CA PHE A 291 -13.29 -5.87 15.79
C PHE A 291 -14.17 -6.07 17.02
N PHE A 292 -15.22 -6.89 16.92
CA PHE A 292 -16.15 -7.17 18.02
C PHE A 292 -16.33 -8.67 18.28
N PRO A 293 -15.24 -9.48 18.34
CA PRO A 293 -15.37 -10.93 18.48
C PRO A 293 -16.08 -11.28 19.81
N GLY A 294 -17.04 -12.21 19.71
CA GLY A 294 -17.83 -12.70 20.85
C GLY A 294 -19.00 -11.82 21.28
N LYS A 295 -19.31 -10.72 20.57
CA LYS A 295 -20.50 -9.89 20.86
C LYS A 295 -21.69 -10.37 20.00
N PRO A 296 -22.75 -10.96 20.60
CA PRO A 296 -23.90 -11.50 19.86
C PRO A 296 -24.95 -10.44 19.44
N LYS A 297 -24.80 -9.17 19.84
CA LYS A 297 -25.73 -8.09 19.49
C LYS A 297 -25.28 -7.36 18.22
N ALA A 298 -26.26 -6.87 17.45
CA ALA A 298 -26.01 -5.91 16.38
C ALA A 298 -25.20 -4.73 16.94
N ILE A 299 -24.08 -4.41 16.29
CA ILE A 299 -23.22 -3.32 16.72
C ILE A 299 -23.91 -1.99 16.42
N ASN A 300 -23.67 -0.98 17.24
CA ASN A 300 -23.98 0.39 16.86
C ASN A 300 -22.97 0.80 15.78
N THR A 301 -23.42 1.02 14.56
CA THR A 301 -22.53 1.33 13.42
C THR A 301 -21.87 2.71 13.55
N GLY A 302 -22.38 3.56 14.45
CA GLY A 302 -21.76 4.84 14.82
C GLY A 302 -20.75 4.75 15.97
N GLU A 303 -20.53 3.56 16.56
CA GLU A 303 -19.50 3.38 17.60
C GLU A 303 -18.10 3.40 16.97
N GLU A 304 -17.23 4.25 17.51
CA GLU A 304 -15.82 4.32 17.14
C GLU A 304 -15.04 3.12 17.71
N LEU A 305 -14.00 2.67 16.99
CA LEU A 305 -13.05 1.71 17.53
C LEU A 305 -12.24 2.34 18.67
N GLN A 306 -11.56 1.50 19.45
CA GLN A 306 -10.75 1.98 20.59
C GLN A 306 -9.70 3.01 20.13
N PRO A 307 -9.56 4.17 20.80
CA PRO A 307 -8.60 5.18 20.40
C PRO A 307 -7.18 4.62 20.29
N CYS A 308 -6.49 4.92 19.18
CA CYS A 308 -5.12 4.51 18.94
C CYS A 308 -4.32 5.69 18.39
N ALA A 309 -3.26 6.07 19.10
CA ALA A 309 -2.40 7.21 18.74
C ALA A 309 -1.31 6.84 17.72
N HIS A 310 -1.24 5.57 17.29
CA HIS A 310 -0.25 5.15 16.30
C HIS A 310 -0.45 5.92 14.99
N ARG A 311 0.66 6.28 14.33
CA ARG A 311 0.62 7.10 13.12
C ARG A 311 -0.23 6.47 12.02
N THR A 312 -0.09 5.17 11.80
CA THR A 312 -0.83 4.39 10.80
C THR A 312 -2.17 3.85 11.31
N ALA A 313 -2.62 4.23 12.51
CA ALA A 313 -3.97 3.95 12.98
C ALA A 313 -5.02 4.71 12.16
N GLY A 314 -6.30 4.43 12.40
CA GLY A 314 -7.41 4.89 11.57
C GLY A 314 -7.68 3.98 10.38
N ILE A 315 -8.71 4.32 9.60
CA ILE A 315 -9.12 3.54 8.44
C ILE A 315 -8.45 4.12 7.19
N LEU A 316 -7.72 3.27 6.46
CA LEU A 316 -7.11 3.62 5.19
C LEU A 316 -8.03 3.22 4.04
N TYR A 317 -8.16 4.12 3.08
CA TYR A 317 -8.88 3.92 1.84
C TYR A 317 -7.93 4.14 0.68
N TYR A 318 -8.17 3.50 -0.46
CA TYR A 318 -7.78 4.11 -1.72
C TYR A 318 -9.00 4.30 -2.60
N PHE A 319 -8.92 5.30 -3.46
CA PHE A 319 -9.84 5.48 -4.57
C PHE A 319 -9.07 5.21 -5.86
N ASP A 320 -9.54 4.25 -6.66
CA ASP A 320 -8.96 3.86 -7.94
C ASP A 320 -9.66 4.63 -9.07
N PHE A 321 -8.86 5.26 -9.93
CA PHE A 321 -9.33 6.02 -11.08
C PHE A 321 -8.58 5.60 -12.34
N SER A 322 -9.28 5.67 -13.47
CA SER A 322 -8.69 5.63 -14.80
C SER A 322 -9.01 6.93 -15.55
N LYS A 323 -8.41 7.10 -16.73
CA LYS A 323 -8.71 8.24 -17.60
C LYS A 323 -10.18 8.35 -17.96
N THR A 324 -10.87 7.22 -18.08
CA THR A 324 -12.19 7.11 -18.73
C THR A 324 -13.33 6.83 -17.77
N ASN A 325 -13.09 6.27 -16.59
CA ASN A 325 -14.16 5.96 -15.65
C ASN A 325 -14.58 7.23 -14.88
N PRO A 326 -15.86 7.66 -14.97
CA PRO A 326 -16.31 8.88 -14.31
C PRO A 326 -16.48 8.75 -12.81
N LYS A 327 -16.51 7.52 -12.26
CA LYS A 327 -16.65 7.28 -10.82
C LYS A 327 -15.43 6.52 -10.29
N PRO A 328 -14.87 6.91 -9.14
CA PRO A 328 -13.78 6.14 -8.57
C PRO A 328 -14.29 4.83 -7.97
N VAL A 329 -13.41 3.83 -7.92
CA VAL A 329 -13.70 2.57 -7.22
C VAL A 329 -13.02 2.62 -5.85
N PRO A 330 -13.79 2.65 -4.74
CA PRO A 330 -13.24 2.67 -3.40
C PRO A 330 -12.71 1.28 -3.00
N LYS A 331 -11.60 1.23 -2.26
CA LYS A 331 -11.20 0.09 -1.43
C LYS A 331 -10.92 0.58 -0.02
N VAL A 332 -11.34 -0.21 0.98
CA VAL A 332 -11.03 0.01 2.39
C VAL A 332 -10.04 -1.03 2.89
N TYR A 333 -9.12 -0.60 3.74
CA TYR A 333 -8.22 -1.47 4.51
C TYR A 333 -8.74 -1.55 5.94
N LEU A 334 -8.93 -2.76 6.45
CA LEU A 334 -9.35 -3.01 7.81
C LEU A 334 -8.11 -3.15 8.71
N PRO A 335 -7.80 -2.18 9.59
CA PRO A 335 -6.55 -2.11 10.34
C PRO A 335 -6.47 -3.09 11.54
N VAL A 336 -6.51 -4.39 11.27
CA VAL A 336 -6.52 -5.45 12.30
C VAL A 336 -5.33 -5.40 13.25
N ARG A 337 -4.17 -4.89 12.82
CA ARG A 337 -3.00 -4.71 13.69
C ARG A 337 -3.19 -3.69 14.82
N HIS A 338 -4.10 -2.73 14.64
CA HIS A 338 -4.34 -1.64 15.60
C HIS A 338 -5.56 -1.89 16.47
N TYR A 339 -6.55 -2.63 15.94
CA TYR A 339 -7.85 -2.79 16.58
C TYR A 339 -8.32 -4.25 16.70
N GLY A 340 -7.61 -5.20 16.09
CA GLY A 340 -7.82 -6.62 16.30
C GLY A 340 -7.30 -7.06 17.66
N LYS A 341 -7.93 -8.07 18.26
CA LYS A 341 -7.55 -8.55 19.60
C LYS A 341 -6.32 -9.46 19.61
N SER A 342 -6.17 -10.29 18.58
CA SER A 342 -5.02 -11.17 18.37
C SER A 342 -5.02 -11.73 16.96
N ASP A 343 -3.85 -12.15 16.46
CA ASP A 343 -3.73 -12.77 15.13
C ASP A 343 -4.58 -14.04 15.01
N TYR A 344 -4.66 -14.85 16.07
CA TYR A 344 -5.51 -16.04 16.11
C TYR A 344 -7.00 -15.70 15.88
N LEU A 345 -7.52 -14.68 16.57
CA LEU A 345 -8.92 -14.28 16.42
C LEU A 345 -9.19 -13.65 15.05
N VAL A 346 -8.24 -12.87 14.53
CA VAL A 346 -8.32 -12.27 13.19
C VAL A 346 -8.32 -13.35 12.12
N ALA A 347 -7.41 -14.32 12.19
CA ALA A 347 -7.33 -15.43 11.25
C ALA A 347 -8.60 -16.29 11.30
N THR A 348 -9.10 -16.61 12.50
CA THR A 348 -10.35 -17.35 12.68
C THR A 348 -11.54 -16.63 12.04
N ALA A 349 -11.67 -15.32 12.28
CA ALA A 349 -12.73 -14.50 11.72
C ALA A 349 -12.66 -14.44 10.18
N LEU A 350 -11.47 -14.23 9.63
CA LEU A 350 -11.24 -14.19 8.19
C LEU A 350 -11.54 -15.54 7.52
N CYS A 351 -11.04 -16.65 8.06
CA CYS A 351 -11.32 -17.99 7.54
C CYS A 351 -12.82 -18.29 7.54
N THR A 352 -13.50 -18.03 8.67
CA THR A 352 -14.96 -18.22 8.78
C THR A 352 -15.71 -17.38 7.73
N TYR A 353 -15.29 -16.14 7.51
CA TYR A 353 -15.87 -15.25 6.51
C TYR A 353 -15.67 -15.78 5.07
N MET A 354 -14.49 -16.32 4.77
CA MET A 354 -14.15 -16.92 3.48
C MET A 354 -14.92 -18.22 3.21
N GLU A 355 -15.03 -19.10 4.21
CA GLU A 355 -15.77 -20.37 4.10
C GLU A 355 -17.25 -20.14 3.76
N ARG A 356 -17.88 -19.12 4.37
CA ARG A 356 -19.26 -18.70 4.07
C ARG A 356 -19.45 -18.19 2.63
N ARG A 357 -18.36 -17.90 1.92
CA ARG A 357 -18.33 -17.35 0.56
C ARG A 357 -17.70 -18.31 -0.45
N ALA A 358 -17.79 -19.61 -0.17
CA ALA A 358 -17.29 -20.68 -1.03
C ALA A 358 -15.78 -20.57 -1.34
N LYS A 359 -15.00 -20.08 -0.37
CA LYS A 359 -13.53 -20.01 -0.41
C LYS A 359 -12.88 -20.89 0.66
N GLN A 360 -13.43 -22.09 0.88
CA GLN A 360 -12.97 -23.02 1.92
C GLN A 360 -11.51 -23.46 1.68
N GLN A 361 -11.15 -23.70 0.42
CA GLN A 361 -9.78 -24.10 0.09
C GLN A 361 -8.80 -22.96 0.39
N GLU A 362 -9.12 -21.74 0.00
CA GLU A 362 -8.26 -20.58 0.27
C GLU A 362 -8.15 -20.28 1.77
N ALA A 363 -9.23 -20.44 2.54
CA ALA A 363 -9.21 -20.30 3.99
C ALA A 363 -8.27 -21.33 4.64
N HIS A 364 -8.34 -22.59 4.22
CA HIS A 364 -7.45 -23.65 4.70
C HIS A 364 -5.98 -23.38 4.33
N GLN A 365 -5.71 -22.96 3.10
CA GLN A 365 -4.36 -22.65 2.64
C GLN A 365 -3.78 -21.42 3.34
N TYR A 366 -4.60 -20.40 3.62
CA TYR A 366 -4.19 -19.23 4.39
C TYR A 366 -3.77 -19.61 5.81
N LEU A 367 -4.59 -20.39 6.53
CA LEU A 367 -4.27 -20.80 7.89
C LEU A 367 -2.99 -21.67 7.93
N SER A 368 -2.89 -22.64 7.00
CA SER A 368 -1.69 -23.48 6.89
C SER A 368 -0.43 -22.65 6.59
N ALA A 369 -0.52 -21.63 5.74
CA ALA A 369 0.61 -20.75 5.46
C ALA A 369 1.00 -19.91 6.68
N LEU A 370 0.01 -19.39 7.42
CA LEU A 370 0.24 -18.59 8.62
C LEU A 370 0.97 -19.40 9.70
N GLU A 371 0.53 -20.65 9.93
CA GLU A 371 1.16 -21.58 10.89
C GLU A 371 2.58 -22.01 10.50
N GLU A 372 2.89 -22.08 9.21
CA GLU A 372 4.24 -22.42 8.72
C GLU A 372 5.23 -21.24 8.78
N ILE A 373 4.71 -20.01 8.77
CA ILE A 373 5.50 -18.77 8.75
C ILE A 373 5.82 -18.27 10.16
N LEU A 374 4.89 -18.43 11.11
CA LEU A 374 5.05 -18.08 12.52
C LEU A 374 5.89 -19.12 13.27
#